data_AF-D0VBL7-F1
#
_entry.id   AF-D0VBL7-F1
#
_cell.length_a   1.000
_cell.length_b   1.000
_cell.length_c   1.000
_cell.angle_alpha   90.00
_cell.angle_beta   90.00
_cell.angle_gamma   90.00
#
_symmetry.space_group_name_H-M   'P 1'
#
loop_
_entity.id
_entity.type
_entity.pdbx_description
1 polymer ?
#
loop_
_entity_poly.entity_id
_entity_poly.type
_entity_poly.pdbx_seq_one_letter_code
_entity_poly.pdbx_strand_id
1 'polypeptide(L)' 'HEVMLTGFRDVRCVESGGPEPGVGCAGRGIITAINFLEENGAYTDVDFVSYDVLGDV' A
#
# COMPACT_ATOMS: atom_id res chain seq x y z
N HIS A 1 8.53 -11.20 -7.46
CA HIS A 1 7.18 -10.61 -7.56
C HIS A 1 7.35 -9.11 -7.64
N GLU A 2 6.61 -8.46 -8.53
CA GLU A 2 6.62 -7.01 -8.67
C GLU A 2 5.75 -6.43 -7.55
N VAL A 3 6.28 -5.51 -6.75
CA VAL A 3 5.56 -4.91 -5.60
C VAL A 3 4.60 -3.81 -6.06
N MET A 4 4.96 -3.12 -7.14
CA MET A 4 4.20 -2.02 -7.70
C MET A 4 3.84 -2.35 -9.14
N LEU A 5 2.57 -2.19 -9.48
CA LEU A 5 2.04 -2.46 -10.81
C LEU A 5 1.60 -1.15 -11.47
N THR A 6 1.87 -1.00 -12.75
CA THR A 6 1.38 0.15 -13.52
C THR A 6 0.06 -0.22 -14.21
N GLY A 7 -0.99 0.52 -13.87
CA GLY A 7 -2.34 0.36 -14.39
C GLY A 7 -2.68 1.35 -15.50
N PHE A 8 -3.97 1.68 -15.61
CA PHE A 8 -4.49 2.62 -16.62
C PHE A 8 -3.93 4.02 -16.41
N ARG A 9 -3.56 4.71 -17.51
CA ARG A 9 -2.99 6.07 -17.49
C ARG A 9 -1.77 6.21 -16.56
N ASP A 10 -0.91 5.20 -16.56
CA ASP A 10 0.33 5.17 -15.78
C ASP A 10 0.13 5.30 -14.26
N VAL A 11 -1.08 5.00 -13.77
CA VAL A 11 -1.37 4.97 -12.33
C VAL A 11 -0.61 3.80 -11.70
N ARG A 12 0.23 4.10 -10.72
CA ARG A 12 1.00 3.11 -9.96
C ARG A 12 0.13 2.58 -8.81
N CYS A 13 -0.08 1.26 -8.76
CA CYS A 13 -0.90 0.57 -7.76
C CYS A 13 -0.04 -0.38 -6.92
N VAL A 14 -0.37 -0.48 -5.62
CA VAL A 14 0.25 -1.38 -4.66
C VAL A 14 -0.78 -1.83 -3.62
N GLU A 15 -0.66 -3.06 -3.16
CA GLU A 15 -1.53 -3.64 -2.14
C GLU A 15 -0.73 -3.89 -0.86
N SER A 16 -1.22 -3.42 0.30
CA SER A 16 -0.57 -3.69 1.59
C SER A 16 -0.65 -5.17 1.97
N GLY A 17 -1.69 -5.85 1.49
CA GLY A 17 -2.10 -7.16 1.98
C GLY A 17 -2.56 -7.10 3.44
N GLY A 18 -2.76 -8.27 4.02
CA GLY A 18 -3.19 -8.43 5.40
C GLY A 18 -3.17 -9.91 5.80
N PRO A 19 -3.25 -10.20 7.11
CA PRO A 19 -3.37 -11.56 7.59
C PRO A 19 -4.75 -12.15 7.26
N GLU A 20 -4.89 -13.46 7.39
CA GLU A 20 -6.20 -14.13 7.28
C GLU A 20 -7.19 -13.60 8.34
N PRO A 21 -8.51 -13.63 8.04
CA PRO A 21 -9.53 -13.18 8.98
C PRO A 21 -9.42 -13.88 10.34
N GLY A 22 -9.41 -13.08 11.42
CA GLY A 22 -9.28 -13.58 12.80
C GLY A 22 -7.85 -13.84 13.27
N VAL A 23 -6.83 -13.57 12.44
CA VAL A 23 -5.41 -13.76 12.77
C VAL A 23 -4.67 -12.41 12.68
N GLY A 24 -3.85 -12.09 13.69
CA GLY A 24 -2.98 -10.91 13.65
C GLY A 24 -3.70 -9.55 13.69
N CYS A 25 -3.11 -8.54 13.06
CA CYS A 25 -3.61 -7.16 13.04
C CYS A 25 -3.40 -6.54 11.65
N ALA A 26 -4.48 -6.33 10.91
CA ALA A 26 -4.43 -5.72 9.57
C ALA A 26 -3.84 -4.31 9.59
N GLY A 27 -4.13 -3.51 10.63
CA GLY A 27 -3.58 -2.16 10.79
C GLY A 27 -2.05 -2.14 10.84
N ARG A 28 -1.41 -3.15 11.45
CA ARG A 28 0.06 -3.28 11.43
C ARG A 28 0.60 -3.58 10.03
N GLY A 29 -0.16 -4.31 9.22
CA GLY A 29 0.15 -4.56 7.80
C GLY A 29 0.21 -3.26 7.00
N ILE A 30 -0.79 -2.39 7.18
CA ILE A 30 -0.85 -1.07 6.53
C ILE A 30 0.38 -0.22 6.89
N ILE A 31 0.70 -0.10 8.19
CA ILE A 31 1.87 0.66 8.66
C ILE A 31 3.17 0.12 8.04
N THR A 32 3.32 -1.21 8.01
CA THR A 32 4.53 -1.85 7.46
C THR A 32 4.66 -1.59 5.95
N ALA A 33 3.56 -1.65 5.20
CA ALA A 33 3.56 -1.39 3.76
C ALA A 33 3.92 0.07 3.46
N ILE A 34 3.38 1.04 4.21
CA ILE A 34 3.69 2.45 4.02
C ILE A 34 5.17 2.72 4.29
N ASN A 35 5.72 2.23 5.40
CA ASN A 35 7.14 2.40 5.72
C ASN A 35 8.04 1.81 4.63
N PHE A 36 7.72 0.60 4.15
CA PHE A 36 8.46 -0.02 3.06
C PHE A 36 8.46 0.83 1.78
N LEU A 37 7.31 1.42 1.42
CA LEU A 37 7.19 2.30 0.25
C LEU A 37 7.98 3.60 0.43
N GLU A 38 7.96 4.20 1.62
CA GLU A 38 8.76 5.39 1.93
C GLU A 38 10.26 5.10 1.81
N GLU A 39 10.73 4.02 2.43
CA GLU A 39 12.14 3.62 2.42
C GLU A 39 12.67 3.32 1.02
N ASN A 40 11.80 2.87 0.11
CA ASN A 40 12.15 2.56 -1.28
C ASN A 40 11.87 3.72 -2.26
N GLY A 41 11.49 4.90 -1.75
CA GLY A 41 11.29 6.09 -2.60
C GLY A 41 10.07 6.00 -3.52
N ALA A 42 9.05 5.21 -3.17
CA ALA A 42 7.86 5.02 -4.00
C ALA A 42 7.13 6.32 -4.36
N TYR A 43 7.24 7.33 -3.49
CA TYR A 43 6.54 8.61 -3.60
C TYR A 43 7.34 9.70 -4.30
N THR A 44 8.50 9.39 -4.90
CA THR A 44 9.18 10.36 -5.76
C THR A 44 8.40 10.50 -7.08
N ASP A 45 8.28 11.73 -7.57
CA ASP A 45 7.65 12.05 -8.86
C ASP A 45 6.18 11.58 -8.97
N VAL A 46 5.40 11.77 -7.90
CA VAL A 46 3.93 11.66 -7.90
C VAL A 46 3.30 12.99 -7.54
N ASP A 47 2.25 13.37 -8.25
CA ASP A 47 1.46 14.56 -7.92
C ASP A 47 0.43 14.28 -6.82
N PHE A 48 -0.08 13.04 -6.77
CA PHE A 48 -1.11 12.61 -5.83
C PHE A 48 -0.91 11.15 -5.43
N VAL A 49 -1.24 10.86 -4.17
CA VAL A 49 -1.28 9.50 -3.61
C VAL A 49 -2.66 9.31 -2.98
N SER A 50 -3.36 8.26 -3.42
CA SER A 50 -4.66 7.87 -2.84
C SER A 50 -4.47 6.65 -1.96
N TYR A 51 -4.97 6.70 -0.74
CA TYR A 51 -5.05 5.53 0.14
C TYR A 51 -6.50 5.08 0.22
N ASP A 52 -6.76 3.84 -0.19
CA ASP A 52 -8.05 3.18 0.05
C ASP A 52 -7.98 2.48 1.41
N VAL A 53 -8.56 3.10 2.44
CA VAL A 53 -8.40 2.71 3.84
C VAL A 53 -9.73 2.16 4.37
N LEU A 54 -9.67 1.04 5.09
CA LEU A 54 -10.80 0.48 5.84
C LEU A 54 -11.32 1.50 6.85
N GLY A 55 -12.64 1.73 6.85
CA GLY A 55 -13.29 2.75 7.67
C GLY A 55 -13.66 2.32 9.09
N ASP A 56 -13.52 1.04 9.43
CA ASP A 56 -14.06 0.39 10.62
C ASP A 56 -13.00 -0.32 11.48
N VAL A 57 -11.81 0.26 11.58
CA VAL A 57 -10.77 -0.16 12.52
C VAL A 57 -11.11 0.13 13.98
#